data_AF-A0A084EFA7-F1
#
_entry.id   AF-A0A084EFA7-F1
#
_cell.length_a   1.000
_cell.length_b   1.000
_cell.length_c   1.000
_cell.angle_alpha   90.00
_cell.angle_beta   90.00
_cell.angle_gamma   90.00
#
_symmetry.space_group_name_H-M   'P 1'
#
loop_
_entity.id
_entity.type
_entity.pdbx_description
1 polymer ?
#
loop_
_entity_poly.entity_id
_entity_poly.type
_entity_poly.pdbx_seq_one_letter_code
_entity_poly.pdbx_strand_id
1 'polypeptide(L)'
;MLLEDHKRRVARLLRGERKITDLHSLFSDLRMHQPGRASVQEIGHFAAHRHERDAGISLARANDIQTSARLWHLQLNGAKPNAEHLEEAGRANLRIIPDDRIKERLGISRQTAEQSFNKAIRKFKADRTLKEREFKVLKVFGLSMMWQFAFSDMTLWRDFVDLLVEEGSLADDCRHSFEPVSTFVSLYALNIMHGARLKMADGKRAQLTLSVSEECGFLRIKAEIPVSDTPKPITTSVPMFESTLMAGEYCDPRILTIIDEPIPAEIDGNRLVALG
;
A
#
# COMPACT_ATOMS: atom_id res chain seq x y z
N MET A 1 10.53 25.26 -17.74
CA MET A 1 9.38 24.83 -18.57
C MET A 1 8.41 23.95 -17.79
N LEU A 2 8.88 22.88 -17.14
CA LEU A 2 8.03 22.00 -16.30
C LEU A 2 7.29 22.76 -15.18
N LEU A 3 8.01 23.57 -14.40
CA LEU A 3 7.41 24.34 -13.30
C LEU A 3 6.25 25.26 -13.75
N GLU A 4 6.39 25.95 -14.87
CA GLU A 4 5.33 26.83 -15.39
C GLU A 4 4.10 26.03 -15.89
N ASP A 5 4.32 24.82 -16.41
CA ASP A 5 3.22 23.90 -16.73
C ASP A 5 2.53 23.40 -15.45
N HIS A 6 3.30 23.03 -14.43
CA HIS A 6 2.77 22.63 -13.12
C HIS A 6 1.93 23.75 -12.49
N LYS A 7 2.43 24.99 -12.47
CA LYS A 7 1.67 26.16 -12.00
C LYS A 7 0.34 26.32 -12.74
N ARG A 8 0.31 26.14 -14.06
CA ARG A 8 -0.93 26.22 -14.84
C ARG A 8 -1.92 25.12 -14.46
N ARG A 9 -1.44 23.90 -14.19
CA ARG A 9 -2.26 22.76 -13.74
C ARG A 9 -2.79 22.98 -12.33
N VAL A 10 -1.94 23.38 -11.40
CA VAL A 10 -2.33 23.75 -10.03
C VAL A 10 -3.36 24.88 -10.04
N ALA A 11 -3.17 25.91 -10.88
CA ALA A 11 -4.14 26.99 -11.02
C ALA A 11 -5.51 26.51 -11.56
N ARG A 12 -5.54 25.53 -12.48
CA ARG A 12 -6.79 24.90 -12.92
C ARG A 12 -7.47 24.15 -11.78
N LEU A 13 -6.72 23.36 -11.03
CA LEU A 13 -7.22 22.60 -9.88
C LEU A 13 -7.78 23.53 -8.79
N LEU A 14 -7.12 24.65 -8.50
CA LEU A 14 -7.58 25.70 -7.59
C LEU A 14 -8.90 26.35 -8.03
N ARG A 15 -9.12 26.52 -9.33
CA ARG A 15 -10.40 27.02 -9.88
C ARG A 15 -11.54 25.98 -9.86
N GLY A 16 -11.29 24.78 -9.35
CA GLY A 16 -12.27 23.70 -9.32
C GLY A 16 -12.29 22.83 -10.56
N GLU A 17 -11.40 23.04 -11.54
CA GLU A 17 -11.29 22.12 -12.69
C GLU A 17 -10.76 20.75 -12.21
N ARG A 18 -11.32 19.65 -12.75
CA ARG A 18 -10.98 18.27 -12.35
C ARG A 18 -10.56 17.42 -13.56
N LYS A 19 -9.51 17.88 -14.25
CA LYS A 19 -8.98 17.19 -15.43
C LYS A 19 -7.99 16.11 -15.00
N ILE A 20 -8.27 14.86 -15.38
CA ILE A 20 -7.40 13.70 -15.05
C ILE A 20 -5.98 13.93 -15.58
N THR A 21 -5.86 14.53 -16.77
CA THR A 21 -4.56 14.85 -17.39
C THR A 21 -3.71 15.82 -16.56
N ASP A 22 -4.30 16.63 -15.68
CA ASP A 22 -3.56 17.50 -14.77
C ASP A 22 -2.87 16.69 -13.68
N LEU A 23 -3.60 15.82 -12.99
CA LEU A 23 -3.01 14.92 -12.00
C LEU A 23 -2.02 13.94 -12.65
N HIS A 24 -2.35 13.40 -13.83
CA HIS A 24 -1.47 12.47 -14.54
C HIS A 24 -0.11 13.09 -14.84
N SER A 25 -0.07 14.31 -15.39
CA SER A 25 1.20 15.00 -15.64
C SER A 25 1.92 15.37 -14.34
N LEU A 26 1.21 15.95 -13.36
CA LEU A 26 1.82 16.34 -12.08
C LEU A 26 2.46 15.13 -11.38
N PHE A 27 1.74 14.03 -11.20
CA PHE A 27 2.30 12.82 -10.59
C PHE A 27 3.42 12.21 -11.43
N SER A 28 3.27 12.18 -12.76
CA SER A 28 4.30 11.66 -13.66
C SER A 28 5.62 12.42 -13.50
N ASP A 29 5.57 13.74 -13.37
CA ASP A 29 6.77 14.57 -13.31
C ASP A 29 7.34 14.61 -11.88
N LEU A 30 6.48 14.76 -10.86
CA LEU A 30 6.88 14.80 -9.45
C LEU A 30 7.51 13.50 -8.93
N ARG A 31 7.26 12.34 -9.57
CA ARG A 31 7.92 11.07 -9.17
C ARG A 31 9.45 11.15 -9.25
N MET A 32 9.98 12.04 -10.09
CA MET A 32 11.42 12.21 -10.27
C MET A 32 12.03 13.24 -9.32
N HIS A 33 11.21 13.92 -8.49
CA HIS A 33 11.67 14.95 -7.57
C HIS A 33 12.67 14.40 -6.52
N GLN A 34 13.62 15.25 -6.12
CA GLN A 34 14.65 14.92 -5.11
C GLN A 34 14.78 16.07 -4.10
N PRO A 35 14.56 15.83 -2.79
CA PRO A 35 14.13 14.57 -2.20
C PRO A 35 12.69 14.22 -2.62
N GLY A 36 12.46 12.94 -2.96
CA GLY A 36 11.13 12.47 -3.37
C GLY A 36 10.21 12.16 -2.19
N ARG A 37 8.95 11.83 -2.48
CA ARG A 37 8.00 11.25 -1.51
C ARG A 37 7.45 9.94 -2.04
N ALA A 38 7.55 8.88 -1.24
CA ALA A 38 7.29 7.52 -1.71
C ALA A 38 5.85 7.31 -2.22
N SER A 39 4.85 7.94 -1.59
CA SER A 39 3.46 7.87 -2.03
C SER A 39 3.24 8.54 -3.39
N VAL A 40 3.81 9.72 -3.61
CA VAL A 40 3.76 10.46 -4.88
C VAL A 40 4.52 9.71 -5.97
N GLN A 41 5.68 9.15 -5.64
CA GLN A 41 6.46 8.32 -6.55
C GLN A 41 5.68 7.10 -7.02
N GLU A 42 5.03 6.40 -6.09
CA GLU A 42 4.20 5.24 -6.37
C GLU A 42 3.09 5.57 -7.38
N ILE A 43 2.29 6.60 -7.09
CA ILE A 43 1.19 7.05 -7.96
C ILE A 43 1.73 7.56 -9.30
N GLY A 44 2.83 8.31 -9.31
CA GLY A 44 3.47 8.79 -10.53
C GLY A 44 4.06 7.69 -11.41
N HIS A 45 4.47 6.58 -10.80
CA HIS A 45 4.90 5.39 -11.53
C HIS A 45 3.72 4.62 -12.13
N PHE A 46 2.58 4.51 -11.42
CA PHE A 46 1.34 3.99 -12.00
C PHE A 46 0.83 4.88 -13.14
N ALA A 47 0.99 6.20 -13.03
CA ALA A 47 0.64 7.13 -14.09
C ALA A 47 1.45 6.84 -15.37
N ALA A 48 2.77 6.68 -15.28
CA ALA A 48 3.60 6.34 -16.45
C ALA A 48 3.37 4.94 -17.00
N HIS A 49 3.24 3.94 -16.12
CA HIS A 49 3.17 2.53 -16.48
C HIS A 49 2.12 1.82 -15.62
N ARG A 50 0.86 1.88 -16.06
CA ARG A 50 -0.28 1.41 -15.29
C ARG A 50 -0.34 -0.11 -15.11
N HIS A 51 0.00 -0.88 -16.14
CA HIS A 51 -0.38 -2.30 -16.21
C HIS A 51 0.38 -3.22 -15.23
N GLU A 52 1.70 -3.06 -15.13
CA GLU A 52 2.54 -3.93 -14.30
C GLU A 52 3.60 -3.10 -13.58
N ARG A 53 3.85 -3.44 -12.31
CA ARG A 53 4.84 -2.81 -11.43
C ARG A 53 5.81 -3.85 -10.92
N ASP A 54 7.10 -3.55 -11.04
CA ASP A 54 8.22 -4.37 -10.56
C ASP A 54 9.07 -3.68 -9.49
N ALA A 55 8.68 -2.47 -9.08
CA ALA A 55 9.28 -1.70 -8.01
C ALA A 55 8.25 -0.75 -7.38
N GLY A 56 8.52 -0.31 -6.15
CA GLY A 56 7.69 0.66 -5.42
C GLY A 56 7.30 0.18 -4.03
N ILE A 57 6.68 1.07 -3.25
CA ILE A 57 6.28 0.77 -1.86
C ILE A 57 5.15 -0.25 -1.79
N SER A 58 4.26 -0.29 -2.79
CA SER A 58 3.19 -1.30 -2.83
C SER A 58 3.77 -2.69 -3.08
N LEU A 59 4.72 -2.83 -4.00
CA LEU A 59 5.37 -4.12 -4.26
C LEU A 59 6.20 -4.58 -3.07
N ALA A 60 7.00 -3.70 -2.48
CA ALA A 60 7.79 -4.04 -1.28
C ALA A 60 6.87 -4.53 -0.14
N ARG A 61 5.76 -3.81 0.10
CA ARG A 61 4.76 -4.19 1.09
C ARG A 61 4.06 -5.51 0.77
N ALA A 62 3.70 -5.74 -0.50
CA ALA A 62 3.06 -6.98 -0.92
C ALA A 62 4.00 -8.19 -0.74
N ASN A 63 5.29 -8.06 -1.10
CA ASN A 63 6.27 -9.12 -0.87
C ASN A 63 6.42 -9.44 0.63
N ASP A 64 6.50 -8.43 1.49
CA ASP A 64 6.56 -8.65 2.94
C ASP A 64 5.31 -9.40 3.45
N ILE A 65 4.12 -9.00 2.98
CA ILE A 65 2.87 -9.67 3.36
C ILE A 65 2.84 -11.10 2.81
N GLN A 66 3.33 -11.34 1.59
CA GLN A 66 3.41 -12.69 1.02
C GLN A 66 4.24 -13.62 1.89
N THR A 67 5.44 -13.20 2.32
CA THR A 67 6.29 -13.98 3.23
C THR A 67 5.56 -14.27 4.54
N SER A 68 4.91 -13.26 5.14
CA SER A 68 4.12 -13.41 6.37
C SER A 68 2.98 -14.42 6.21
N ALA A 69 2.21 -14.30 5.14
CA ALA A 69 1.03 -15.11 4.87
C ALA A 69 1.40 -16.55 4.49
N ARG A 70 2.52 -16.78 3.80
CA ARG A 70 3.06 -18.13 3.51
C ARG A 70 3.35 -18.90 4.78
N LEU A 71 4.04 -18.27 5.72
CA LEU A 71 4.34 -18.90 7.01
C LEU A 71 3.05 -19.22 7.79
N TRP A 72 2.07 -18.32 7.78
CA TRP A 72 0.78 -18.56 8.43
C TRP A 72 0.03 -19.71 7.76
N HIS A 73 -0.01 -19.75 6.44
CA HIS A 73 -0.64 -20.83 5.68
C HIS A 73 0.04 -22.19 5.91
N LEU A 74 1.38 -22.22 5.97
CA LEU A 74 2.15 -23.42 6.34
C LEU A 74 1.69 -24.00 7.69
N GLN A 75 1.50 -23.13 8.70
CA GLN A 75 1.03 -23.53 10.03
C GLN A 75 -0.42 -24.04 10.01
N LEU A 76 -1.31 -23.39 9.25
CA LEU A 76 -2.70 -23.86 9.10
C LEU A 76 -2.78 -25.27 8.50
N ASN A 77 -1.84 -25.61 7.61
CA ASN A 77 -1.73 -26.95 7.03
C ASN A 77 -1.05 -27.98 7.97
N GLY A 78 -0.80 -27.63 9.23
CA GLY A 78 -0.23 -28.51 10.24
C GLY A 78 1.29 -28.73 10.13
N ALA A 79 1.96 -28.05 9.19
CA ALA A 79 3.40 -28.14 9.04
C ALA A 79 4.12 -27.27 10.08
N LYS A 80 5.19 -27.82 10.67
CA LYS A 80 6.01 -27.10 11.65
C LYS A 80 6.98 -26.16 10.93
N PRO A 81 6.96 -24.84 11.22
CA PRO A 81 7.93 -23.93 10.63
C PRO A 81 9.34 -24.22 11.16
N ASN A 82 10.32 -24.20 10.26
CA ASN A 82 11.72 -24.26 10.62
C ASN A 82 12.26 -22.85 10.94
N ALA A 83 13.52 -22.77 11.38
CA ALA A 83 14.11 -21.50 11.77
C ALA A 83 14.26 -20.48 10.63
N GLU A 84 14.40 -20.93 9.39
CA GLU A 84 14.49 -20.07 8.21
C GLU A 84 13.14 -19.41 7.91
N HIS A 85 12.06 -20.20 7.93
CA HIS A 85 10.69 -19.66 7.79
C HIS A 85 10.39 -18.60 8.86
N LEU A 86 10.76 -18.87 10.12
CA LEU A 86 10.56 -17.93 11.22
C LEU A 86 11.39 -16.65 11.04
N GLU A 87 12.64 -16.77 10.57
CA GLU A 87 13.52 -15.64 10.36
C GLU A 87 13.02 -14.74 9.22
N GLU A 88 12.66 -15.32 8.08
CA GLU A 88 12.19 -14.59 6.90
C GLU A 88 10.90 -13.84 7.21
N ALA A 89 9.89 -14.54 7.75
CA ALA A 89 8.61 -13.94 8.11
C ALA A 89 8.74 -12.94 9.24
N GLY A 90 9.60 -13.18 10.23
CA GLY A 90 9.81 -12.21 11.30
C GLY A 90 10.46 -10.93 10.83
N ARG A 91 11.39 -11.00 9.86
CA ARG A 91 11.97 -9.80 9.22
C ARG A 91 10.92 -9.05 8.40
N ALA A 92 10.09 -9.75 7.63
CA ALA A 92 8.98 -9.15 6.91
C ALA A 92 7.97 -8.48 7.86
N ASN A 93 7.56 -9.19 8.91
CA ASN A 93 6.64 -8.69 9.92
C ASN A 93 7.18 -7.46 10.66
N LEU A 94 8.49 -7.41 10.94
CA LEU A 94 9.13 -6.21 11.48
C LEU A 94 9.01 -5.02 10.52
N ARG A 95 9.20 -5.20 9.20
CA ARG A 95 8.99 -4.12 8.21
C ARG A 95 7.52 -3.71 8.08
N ILE A 96 6.60 -4.64 8.32
CA ILE A 96 5.16 -4.38 8.20
C ILE A 96 4.63 -3.55 9.37
N ILE A 97 4.90 -4.02 10.59
CA ILE A 97 4.25 -3.54 11.80
C ILE A 97 4.71 -2.13 12.19
N PRO A 98 3.79 -1.18 12.45
CA PRO A 98 4.13 0.16 12.96
C PRO A 98 4.72 0.17 14.39
N ASP A 99 5.48 1.22 14.73
CA ASP A 99 6.18 1.36 16.02
C ASP A 99 5.24 1.39 17.23
N ASP A 100 4.11 2.09 17.10
CA ASP A 100 3.05 2.15 18.11
C ASP A 100 2.46 0.76 18.40
N ARG A 101 2.23 -0.05 17.36
CA ARG A 101 1.76 -1.44 17.50
C ARG A 101 2.81 -2.37 18.12
N ILE A 102 4.10 -2.15 17.85
CA ILE A 102 5.19 -2.85 18.56
C ILE A 102 5.14 -2.51 20.05
N LYS A 103 5.04 -1.22 20.38
CA LYS A 103 4.98 -0.74 21.77
C LYS A 103 3.74 -1.29 22.49
N GLU A 104 2.58 -1.30 21.85
CA GLU A 104 1.33 -1.85 22.39
C GLU A 104 1.46 -3.36 22.71
N ARG A 105 1.97 -4.16 21.76
CA ARG A 105 2.02 -5.63 21.92
C ARG A 105 3.15 -6.12 22.83
N LEU A 106 4.30 -5.43 22.81
CA LEU A 106 5.53 -5.89 23.45
C LEU A 106 6.03 -4.98 24.58
N GLY A 107 5.54 -3.74 24.68
CA GLY A 107 5.97 -2.77 25.69
C GLY A 107 7.38 -2.21 25.46
N ILE A 108 7.94 -2.35 24.26
CA ILE A 108 9.35 -2.04 23.96
C ILE A 108 9.49 -1.31 22.62
N SER A 109 10.65 -0.68 22.38
CA SER A 109 10.95 -0.04 21.11
C SER A 109 11.21 -1.05 19.98
N ARG A 110 11.07 -0.60 18.72
CA ARG A 110 11.44 -1.37 17.53
C ARG A 110 12.85 -1.96 17.62
N GLN A 111 13.85 -1.12 17.92
CA GLN A 111 15.23 -1.56 18.01
C GLN A 111 15.41 -2.70 19.04
N THR A 112 14.76 -2.58 20.19
CA THR A 112 14.81 -3.63 21.23
C THR A 112 14.05 -4.89 20.81
N ALA A 113 12.93 -4.73 20.09
CA ALA A 113 12.16 -5.84 19.53
C ALA A 113 12.98 -6.62 18.48
N GLU A 114 13.66 -5.93 17.58
CA GLU A 114 14.56 -6.51 16.57
C GLU A 114 15.72 -7.28 17.20
N GLN A 115 16.40 -6.69 18.19
CA GLN A 115 17.47 -7.37 18.93
C GLN A 115 16.97 -8.63 19.65
N SER A 116 15.81 -8.53 20.29
CA SER A 116 15.18 -9.66 20.99
C SER A 116 14.77 -10.77 20.00
N PHE A 117 14.26 -10.40 18.83
CA PHE A 117 13.88 -11.33 17.77
C PHE A 117 15.11 -12.05 17.21
N ASN A 118 16.16 -11.32 16.85
CA ASN A 118 17.42 -11.90 16.37
C ASN A 118 18.02 -12.87 17.40
N LYS A 119 17.95 -12.54 18.69
CA LYS A 119 18.39 -13.44 19.77
C LYS A 119 17.52 -14.69 19.88
N ALA A 120 16.20 -14.54 19.77
CA ALA A 120 15.26 -15.67 19.82
C ALA A 120 15.50 -16.63 18.65
N ILE A 121 15.65 -16.13 17.42
CA ILE A 121 15.94 -16.94 16.24
C ILE A 121 17.27 -17.70 16.38
N ARG A 122 18.35 -17.04 16.84
CA ARG A 122 19.64 -17.71 17.06
C ARG A 122 19.55 -18.85 18.07
N LYS A 123 18.79 -18.66 19.16
CA LYS A 123 18.57 -19.71 20.16
C LYS A 123 17.71 -20.84 19.62
N PHE A 124 16.65 -20.52 18.88
CA PHE A 124 15.78 -21.50 18.24
C PHE A 124 16.58 -22.37 17.25
N LYS A 125 17.45 -21.77 16.42
CA LYS A 125 18.37 -22.50 15.53
C LYS A 125 19.31 -23.45 16.27
N ALA A 126 19.73 -23.08 17.47
CA ALA A 126 20.65 -23.86 18.31
C ALA A 126 19.94 -24.83 19.27
N ASP A 127 18.62 -25.02 19.11
CA ASP A 127 17.76 -25.83 20.00
C ASP A 127 17.90 -25.45 21.49
N ARG A 128 18.07 -24.16 21.77
CA ARG A 128 18.20 -23.62 23.13
C ARG A 128 16.86 -23.08 23.61
N THR A 129 16.58 -23.28 24.90
CA THR A 129 15.38 -22.76 25.55
C THR A 129 15.28 -21.23 25.43
N LEU A 130 14.13 -20.77 24.98
CA LEU A 130 13.77 -19.36 24.90
C LEU A 130 13.25 -18.88 26.25
N LYS A 131 13.68 -17.69 26.67
CA LYS A 131 13.03 -16.99 27.78
C LYS A 131 11.63 -16.55 27.35
N GLU A 132 10.73 -16.34 28.30
CA GLU A 132 9.35 -15.92 28.05
C GLU A 132 9.25 -14.70 27.11
N ARG A 133 10.07 -13.67 27.33
CA ARG A 133 10.13 -12.48 26.47
C ARG A 133 10.63 -12.80 25.06
N GLU A 134 11.62 -13.67 24.92
CA GLU A 134 12.16 -14.10 23.61
C GLU A 134 11.10 -14.90 22.85
N PHE A 135 10.38 -15.78 23.54
CA PHE A 135 9.25 -16.53 22.97
C PHE A 135 8.09 -15.61 22.57
N LYS A 136 7.74 -14.61 23.40
CA LYS A 136 6.69 -13.63 23.08
C LYS A 136 7.02 -12.86 21.79
N VAL A 137 8.27 -12.39 21.67
CA VAL A 137 8.75 -11.69 20.47
C VAL A 137 8.71 -12.61 19.24
N LEU A 138 9.17 -13.86 19.38
CA LEU A 138 9.09 -14.86 18.32
C LEU A 138 7.65 -15.17 17.92
N LYS A 139 6.70 -15.22 18.87
CA LYS A 139 5.28 -15.45 18.58
C LYS A 139 4.65 -14.28 17.83
N VAL A 140 4.99 -13.05 18.22
CA VAL A 140 4.47 -11.85 17.54
C VAL A 140 4.99 -11.77 16.11
N PHE A 141 6.30 -11.78 15.89
CA PHE A 141 6.85 -11.58 14.54
C PHE A 141 6.98 -12.86 13.73
N GLY A 142 7.26 -13.99 14.36
CA GLY A 142 7.55 -15.24 13.69
C GLY A 142 6.39 -16.23 13.66
N LEU A 143 5.18 -15.92 14.17
CA LEU A 143 4.05 -16.86 14.13
C LEU A 143 2.70 -16.18 13.81
N SER A 144 2.69 -14.88 13.54
CA SER A 144 1.47 -14.16 13.18
C SER A 144 1.49 -13.80 11.69
N MET A 145 0.35 -13.88 11.03
CA MET A 145 0.15 -13.15 9.77
C MET A 145 0.02 -11.67 10.11
N MET A 146 0.78 -10.82 9.42
CA MET A 146 0.68 -9.37 9.55
C MET A 146 0.44 -8.75 8.17
N TRP A 147 -0.35 -7.70 8.18
CA TRP A 147 -0.53 -6.81 7.05
C TRP A 147 -0.73 -5.39 7.57
N GLN A 148 -0.47 -4.43 6.69
CA GLN A 148 -0.70 -3.00 6.89
C GLN A 148 -0.69 -2.36 5.49
N PHE A 149 -1.44 -1.28 5.29
CA PHE A 149 -1.40 -0.52 4.04
C PHE A 149 0.03 -0.08 3.71
N ALA A 150 0.36 0.01 2.42
CA ALA A 150 1.60 0.63 1.97
C ALA A 150 1.58 2.14 2.24
N PHE A 151 0.43 2.79 2.03
CA PHE A 151 0.17 4.19 2.32
C PHE A 151 -1.34 4.47 2.34
N SER A 152 -1.73 5.66 2.79
CA SER A 152 -3.12 6.16 2.79
C SER A 152 -3.27 7.39 1.90
N ASP A 153 -4.52 7.75 1.59
CA ASP A 153 -4.82 8.99 0.88
C ASP A 153 -4.37 10.24 1.64
N MET A 154 -4.47 10.26 2.97
CA MET A 154 -3.97 11.36 3.80
C MET A 154 -2.45 11.53 3.65
N THR A 155 -1.72 10.42 3.58
CA THR A 155 -0.26 10.43 3.34
C THR A 155 0.04 10.94 1.93
N LEU A 156 -0.67 10.41 0.93
CA LEU A 156 -0.53 10.82 -0.46
C LEU A 156 -0.82 12.31 -0.66
N TRP A 157 -1.91 12.80 -0.06
CA TRP A 157 -2.33 14.20 -0.14
C TRP A 157 -1.27 15.13 0.45
N ARG A 158 -0.85 14.86 1.70
CA ARG A 158 0.20 15.65 2.35
C ARG A 158 1.47 15.68 1.51
N ASP A 159 1.96 14.51 1.11
CA ASP A 159 3.21 14.38 0.36
C ASP A 159 3.12 15.08 -1.02
N PHE A 160 1.97 15.03 -1.68
CA PHE A 160 1.71 15.71 -2.94
C PHE A 160 1.73 17.24 -2.78
N VAL A 161 1.00 17.77 -1.80
CA VAL A 161 0.98 19.22 -1.51
C VAL A 161 2.36 19.72 -1.11
N ASP A 162 3.07 18.98 -0.26
CA ASP A 162 4.43 19.34 0.15
C ASP A 162 5.36 19.46 -1.06
N LEU A 163 5.32 18.51 -1.99
CA LEU A 163 6.14 18.59 -3.20
C LEU A 163 5.75 19.76 -4.12
N LEU A 164 4.46 20.05 -4.29
CA LEU A 164 4.00 21.20 -5.07
C LEU A 164 4.48 22.54 -4.47
N VAL A 165 4.51 22.63 -3.13
CA VAL A 165 5.02 23.81 -2.43
C VAL A 165 6.55 23.89 -2.53
N GLU A 166 7.25 22.77 -2.31
CA GLU A 166 8.71 22.69 -2.40
C GLU A 166 9.23 23.09 -3.79
N GLU A 167 8.58 22.65 -4.87
CA GLU A 167 8.98 23.03 -6.24
C GLU A 167 8.49 24.44 -6.64
N GLY A 168 7.58 25.04 -5.87
CA GLY A 168 7.03 26.38 -6.10
C GLY A 168 5.87 26.43 -7.10
N SER A 169 5.18 25.32 -7.37
CA SER A 169 3.98 25.29 -8.22
C SER A 169 2.69 25.62 -7.45
N LEU A 170 2.70 25.44 -6.13
CA LEU A 170 1.69 25.89 -5.18
C LEU A 170 2.34 26.83 -4.15
N ALA A 171 1.70 27.96 -3.86
CA ALA A 171 2.15 28.82 -2.77
C ALA A 171 1.75 28.23 -1.41
N ASP A 172 2.60 28.37 -0.40
CA ASP A 172 2.38 27.77 0.93
C ASP A 172 1.10 28.27 1.63
N ASP A 173 0.76 29.54 1.42
CA ASP A 173 -0.46 30.18 1.91
C ASP A 173 -1.75 29.67 1.22
N CYS A 174 -1.61 29.08 0.04
CA CYS A 174 -2.71 28.51 -0.74
C CYS A 174 -3.04 27.06 -0.37
N ARG A 175 -2.35 26.45 0.59
CA ARG A 175 -2.60 25.05 1.01
C ARG A 175 -4.06 24.78 1.36
N HIS A 176 -4.68 25.65 2.15
CA HIS A 176 -6.09 25.48 2.55
C HIS A 176 -7.04 25.60 1.35
N SER A 177 -6.81 26.55 0.44
CA SER A 177 -7.60 26.68 -0.79
C SER A 177 -7.43 25.48 -1.74
N PHE A 178 -6.34 24.72 -1.59
CA PHE A 178 -6.09 23.52 -2.38
C PHE A 178 -6.73 22.25 -1.80
N GLU A 179 -7.09 22.24 -0.51
CA GLU A 179 -7.73 21.12 0.19
C GLU A 179 -8.91 20.46 -0.55
N PRO A 180 -9.81 21.20 -1.24
CA PRO A 180 -10.90 20.60 -2.01
C PRO A 180 -10.46 19.73 -3.21
N VAL A 181 -9.16 19.68 -3.53
CA VAL A 181 -8.58 18.81 -4.56
C VAL A 181 -8.27 17.41 -4.02
N SER A 182 -8.19 17.23 -2.70
CA SER A 182 -7.85 15.96 -2.04
C SER A 182 -8.71 14.78 -2.51
N THR A 183 -10.04 14.95 -2.56
CA THR A 183 -10.98 13.93 -3.07
C THR A 183 -10.61 13.48 -4.48
N PHE A 184 -10.26 14.42 -5.36
CA PHE A 184 -9.90 14.11 -6.74
C PHE A 184 -8.55 13.36 -6.82
N VAL A 185 -7.60 13.69 -5.94
CA VAL A 185 -6.34 12.94 -5.81
C VAL A 185 -6.58 11.52 -5.33
N SER A 186 -7.46 11.31 -4.35
CA SER A 186 -7.83 9.97 -3.87
C SER A 186 -8.51 9.15 -4.96
N LEU A 187 -9.48 9.72 -5.69
CA LEU A 187 -10.14 9.06 -6.82
C LEU A 187 -9.13 8.69 -7.92
N TYR A 188 -8.18 9.59 -8.21
CA TYR A 188 -7.11 9.34 -9.17
C TYR A 188 -6.23 8.16 -8.76
N ALA A 189 -5.77 8.11 -7.51
CA ALA A 189 -4.99 6.99 -7.00
C ALA A 189 -5.77 5.66 -7.09
N LEU A 190 -7.02 5.64 -6.64
CA LEU A 190 -7.89 4.45 -6.74
C LEU A 190 -8.04 4.00 -8.20
N ASN A 191 -8.29 4.94 -9.11
CA ASN A 191 -8.50 4.65 -10.54
C ASN A 191 -7.26 4.01 -11.19
N ILE A 192 -6.08 4.61 -11.01
CA ILE A 192 -4.88 4.14 -11.70
C ILE A 192 -4.34 2.83 -11.09
N MET A 193 -4.52 2.62 -9.79
CA MET A 193 -4.12 1.39 -9.12
C MET A 193 -5.07 0.23 -9.42
N HIS A 194 -6.36 0.50 -9.58
CA HIS A 194 -7.34 -0.52 -9.94
C HIS A 194 -7.00 -1.17 -11.29
N GLY A 195 -6.94 -2.49 -11.32
CA GLY A 195 -6.61 -3.26 -12.52
C GLY A 195 -5.11 -3.45 -12.76
N ALA A 196 -4.24 -2.78 -12.01
CA ALA A 196 -2.80 -2.94 -12.12
C ALA A 196 -2.29 -4.24 -11.47
N ARG A 197 -1.10 -4.68 -11.86
CA ARG A 197 -0.47 -5.91 -11.34
C ARG A 197 0.87 -5.61 -10.70
N LEU A 198 1.14 -6.26 -9.56
CA LEU A 198 2.46 -6.26 -8.92
C LEU A 198 3.20 -7.54 -9.32
N LYS A 199 4.41 -7.41 -9.87
CA LYS A 199 5.32 -8.52 -10.18
C LYS A 199 6.12 -8.87 -8.93
N MET A 200 5.68 -9.91 -8.24
CA MET A 200 6.21 -10.37 -6.96
C MET A 200 7.63 -10.93 -7.12
N ALA A 201 8.38 -11.01 -6.03
CA ALA A 201 9.77 -11.46 -6.03
C ALA A 201 9.96 -12.92 -6.52
N ASP A 202 8.93 -13.76 -6.34
CA ASP A 202 8.88 -15.15 -6.81
C ASP A 202 8.43 -15.29 -8.28
N GLY A 203 8.25 -14.18 -8.99
CA GLY A 203 7.77 -14.13 -10.37
C GLY A 203 6.26 -14.24 -10.54
N LYS A 204 5.50 -14.46 -9.46
CA LYS A 204 4.02 -14.45 -9.51
C LYS A 204 3.51 -13.01 -9.61
N ARG A 205 2.21 -12.89 -9.88
CA ARG A 205 1.52 -11.60 -9.98
C ARG A 205 0.49 -11.47 -8.88
N ALA A 206 0.44 -10.31 -8.23
CA ALA A 206 -0.67 -9.91 -7.38
C ALA A 206 -1.51 -8.87 -8.12
N GLN A 207 -2.80 -9.16 -8.31
CA GLN A 207 -3.74 -8.25 -8.96
C GLN A 207 -4.22 -7.20 -7.95
N LEU A 208 -4.17 -5.93 -8.33
CA LEU A 208 -4.75 -4.84 -7.57
C LEU A 208 -6.20 -4.61 -7.98
N THR A 209 -7.10 -4.61 -7.00
CA THR A 209 -8.54 -4.49 -7.19
C THR A 209 -9.13 -3.44 -6.25
N LEU A 210 -10.20 -2.79 -6.69
CA LEU A 210 -10.95 -1.86 -5.87
C LEU A 210 -11.84 -2.68 -4.97
N SER A 211 -11.96 -2.27 -3.72
CA SER A 211 -12.84 -2.93 -2.77
C SER A 211 -13.33 -1.93 -1.74
N VAL A 212 -14.24 -2.38 -0.88
CA VAL A 212 -14.79 -1.59 0.21
C VAL A 212 -14.32 -2.15 1.55
N SER A 213 -14.07 -1.27 2.51
CA SER A 213 -13.90 -1.63 3.92
C SER A 213 -15.22 -2.09 4.52
N GLU A 214 -15.25 -3.31 5.05
CA GLU A 214 -16.45 -3.87 5.69
C GLU A 214 -16.79 -3.13 7.00
N GLU A 215 -15.78 -2.58 7.68
CA GLU A 215 -15.95 -1.91 8.96
C GLU A 215 -16.50 -0.49 8.82
N CYS A 216 -16.00 0.28 7.84
CA CYS A 216 -16.28 1.72 7.71
C CYS A 216 -16.89 2.13 6.36
N GLY A 217 -16.95 1.24 5.37
CA GLY A 217 -17.51 1.57 4.05
C GLY A 217 -16.58 2.36 3.14
N PHE A 218 -15.31 2.57 3.51
CA PHE A 218 -14.35 3.30 2.71
C PHE A 218 -13.81 2.51 1.51
N LEU A 219 -13.51 3.21 0.42
CA LEU A 219 -12.85 2.67 -0.75
C LEU A 219 -11.37 2.39 -0.48
N ARG A 220 -10.89 1.24 -0.96
CA ARG A 220 -9.50 0.79 -0.81
C ARG A 220 -9.06 -0.05 -2.00
N ILE A 221 -7.75 -0.11 -2.21
CA ILE A 221 -7.14 -1.07 -3.14
C ILE A 221 -6.69 -2.30 -2.36
N LYS A 222 -7.11 -3.48 -2.79
CA LYS A 222 -6.60 -4.77 -2.30
C LYS A 222 -5.65 -5.39 -3.30
N ALA A 223 -4.69 -6.16 -2.80
CA ALA A 223 -3.85 -7.05 -3.57
C ALA A 223 -4.28 -8.50 -3.31
N GLU A 224 -4.52 -9.24 -4.39
CA GLU A 224 -4.69 -10.69 -4.36
C GLU A 224 -3.31 -11.36 -4.37
N ILE A 225 -2.77 -11.65 -3.19
CA ILE A 225 -1.38 -12.14 -3.02
C ILE A 225 -1.36 -13.67 -3.03
N PRO A 226 -0.64 -14.32 -3.97
CA PRO A 226 -0.51 -15.79 -3.98
C PRO A 226 0.35 -16.31 -2.83
N VAL A 227 -0.18 -17.22 -2.01
CA VAL A 227 0.48 -17.77 -0.81
C VAL A 227 0.77 -19.26 -0.87
N SER A 228 0.37 -19.95 -1.94
CA SER A 228 0.74 -21.34 -2.20
C SER A 228 1.38 -21.51 -3.59
N ASP A 229 2.19 -22.57 -3.73
CA ASP A 229 2.80 -23.01 -4.99
C ASP A 229 1.98 -24.10 -5.70
N THR A 230 0.71 -24.24 -5.32
CA THR A 230 -0.18 -25.27 -5.87
C THR A 230 -0.71 -24.88 -7.26
N PRO A 231 -1.06 -25.84 -8.13
CA PRO A 231 -1.64 -25.57 -9.46
C PRO A 231 -2.89 -24.68 -9.43
N LYS A 232 -3.68 -24.76 -8.35
CA LYS A 232 -4.69 -23.76 -8.00
C LYS A 232 -4.11 -22.88 -6.89
N PRO A 233 -3.54 -21.70 -7.19
CA PRO A 233 -2.90 -20.87 -6.19
C PRO A 233 -3.95 -20.36 -5.19
N ILE A 234 -3.67 -20.54 -3.91
CA ILE A 234 -4.44 -19.93 -2.82
C ILE A 234 -3.95 -18.50 -2.73
N THR A 235 -4.87 -17.53 -2.77
CA THR A 235 -4.56 -16.12 -2.57
C THR A 235 -5.02 -15.65 -1.20
N THR A 236 -4.32 -14.65 -0.66
CA THR A 236 -4.77 -13.83 0.45
C THR A 236 -5.06 -12.44 -0.08
N SER A 237 -6.26 -11.94 0.16
CA SER A 237 -6.68 -10.60 -0.22
C SER A 237 -6.36 -9.61 0.90
N VAL A 238 -5.41 -8.70 0.67
CA VAL A 238 -4.98 -7.70 1.67
C VAL A 238 -5.08 -6.29 1.13
N PRO A 239 -5.48 -5.30 1.93
CA PRO A 239 -5.52 -3.93 1.46
C PRO A 239 -4.13 -3.29 1.43
N MET A 240 -3.84 -2.58 0.34
CA MET A 240 -2.55 -1.95 0.04
C MET A 240 -2.62 -0.42 0.11
N PHE A 241 -3.77 0.17 -0.24
CA PHE A 241 -4.03 1.60 -0.16
C PHE A 241 -5.43 1.80 0.40
N GLU A 242 -5.57 2.70 1.38
CA GLU A 242 -6.85 3.08 1.97
C GLU A 242 -7.14 4.55 1.70
N SER A 243 -8.40 4.85 1.37
CA SER A 243 -8.92 6.20 1.30
C SER A 243 -9.95 6.45 2.39
N THR A 244 -10.31 7.70 2.62
CA THR A 244 -11.47 8.09 3.44
C THR A 244 -12.75 8.29 2.62
N LEU A 245 -12.75 7.88 1.34
CA LEU A 245 -13.90 8.06 0.45
C LEU A 245 -14.94 6.95 0.66
N MET A 246 -16.18 7.32 0.95
CA MET A 246 -17.30 6.38 1.12
C MET A 246 -17.72 5.73 -0.20
N ALA A 247 -17.78 4.40 -0.24
CA ALA A 247 -18.11 3.67 -1.46
C ALA A 247 -19.46 4.07 -2.09
N GLY A 248 -20.50 4.27 -1.27
CA GLY A 248 -21.82 4.67 -1.76
C GLY A 248 -21.86 6.04 -2.46
N GLU A 249 -20.98 6.95 -2.04
CA GLU A 249 -20.91 8.32 -2.55
C GLU A 249 -19.94 8.47 -3.73
N TYR A 250 -18.88 7.67 -3.76
CA TYR A 250 -17.74 7.89 -4.66
C TYR A 250 -17.50 6.76 -5.67
N CYS A 251 -18.28 5.66 -5.65
CA CYS A 251 -18.07 4.52 -6.54
C CYS A 251 -19.37 3.95 -7.08
N ASP A 252 -19.35 3.55 -8.34
CA ASP A 252 -20.35 2.65 -8.91
C ASP A 252 -20.19 1.25 -8.28
N PRO A 253 -21.23 0.69 -7.64
CA PRO A 253 -21.13 -0.60 -6.97
C PRO A 253 -20.78 -1.75 -7.92
N ARG A 254 -21.00 -1.61 -9.23
CA ARG A 254 -20.61 -2.63 -10.23
C ARG A 254 -19.11 -2.90 -10.21
N ILE A 255 -18.28 -1.87 -10.01
CA ILE A 255 -16.81 -1.98 -9.97
C ILE A 255 -16.36 -2.84 -8.78
N LEU A 256 -17.15 -2.88 -7.71
CA LEU A 256 -16.83 -3.59 -6.46
C LEU A 256 -17.25 -5.08 -6.51
N THR A 257 -17.78 -5.55 -7.63
CA THR A 257 -18.16 -6.95 -7.79
C THR A 257 -16.93 -7.86 -7.87
N ILE A 258 -17.05 -9.07 -7.30
CA ILE A 258 -15.97 -10.07 -7.30
C ILE A 258 -16.02 -10.78 -8.66
N ILE A 259 -15.28 -10.26 -9.62
CA ILE A 259 -15.02 -10.88 -10.93
C ILE A 259 -13.52 -11.19 -11.01
N ASP A 260 -13.15 -12.29 -11.68
CA ASP A 260 -11.75 -12.67 -11.88
C ASP A 260 -10.93 -11.58 -12.61
N GLU A 261 -11.61 -10.78 -13.45
CA GLU A 261 -11.04 -9.62 -14.12
C GLU A 261 -11.65 -8.31 -13.60
N PRO A 262 -10.82 -7.31 -13.23
CA PRO A 262 -11.31 -6.02 -12.75
C PRO A 262 -12.08 -5.27 -13.84
N ILE A 263 -13.28 -4.77 -13.51
CA ILE A 263 -14.07 -3.93 -14.42
C ILE A 263 -13.33 -2.61 -14.64
N PRO A 264 -13.00 -2.23 -15.89
CA PRO A 264 -12.36 -0.96 -16.15
C PRO A 264 -13.20 0.20 -15.57
N ALA A 265 -12.54 1.13 -14.89
CA ALA A 265 -13.18 2.27 -14.26
C ALA A 265 -12.57 3.57 -14.78
N GLU A 266 -13.37 4.62 -14.79
CA GLU A 266 -12.92 6.00 -15.01
C GLU A 266 -13.47 6.94 -13.94
N ILE A 267 -12.96 8.18 -13.90
CA ILE A 267 -13.48 9.22 -13.02
C ILE A 267 -14.46 10.06 -13.82
N ASP A 268 -15.72 10.08 -13.40
CA ASP A 268 -16.76 10.97 -13.91
C ASP A 268 -17.26 11.86 -12.77
N GLY A 269 -17.07 13.18 -12.94
CA GLY A 269 -17.26 14.16 -11.88
C GLY A 269 -16.45 13.83 -10.63
N ASN A 270 -17.15 13.50 -9.54
CA ASN A 270 -16.56 13.12 -8.25
C ASN A 270 -16.77 11.63 -7.94
N ARG A 271 -16.88 10.76 -8.94
CA ARG A 271 -17.12 9.32 -8.73
C ARG A 271 -16.28 8.46 -9.65
N LEU A 272 -15.99 7.24 -9.20
CA LEU A 272 -15.55 6.15 -10.05
C LEU A 272 -16.76 5.49 -10.71
N VAL A 273 -16.76 5.41 -12.04
CA VAL A 273 -17.83 4.79 -12.83
C VAL A 273 -17.27 3.64 -13.66
N ALA A 274 -18.07 2.57 -13.80
CA ALA A 274 -17.69 1.43 -14.62
C ALA A 274 -17.75 1.82 -16.10
N LEU A 275 -16.67 1.54 -16.83
CA LEU A 275 -16.65 1.61 -18.29
C LEU A 275 -17.37 0.36 -18.83
N GLY A 276 -18.40 0.61 -19.65
CA GLY A 276 -19.18 -0.43 -20.32
C GLY A 276 -18.50 -0.99 -21.57
#